data_AF-A0A927NRZ9-F1
#
_entry.id   AF-A0A927NRZ9-F1
#
_cell.length_a   1.000
_cell.length_b   1.000
_cell.length_c   1.000
_cell.angle_alpha   90.00
_cell.angle_beta   90.00
_cell.angle_gamma   90.00
#
_symmetry.space_group_name_H-M   'P 1'
#
loop_
_entity.id
_entity.type
_entity.pdbx_description
1 polymer ?
#
loop_
_entity_poly.entity_id
_entity_poly.type
_entity_poly.pdbx_seq_one_letter_code
_entity_poly.pdbx_strand_id
1 'polypeptide(L)'
;MKIKRFKGDTVIYFIFAVLCVALGVVLIPSVTDLGQQILNVLIAIAILSYLFGYLVKKLKRTRQTIFILTAVEFGLLLLIALGLILSQFKIINITGGCKILGLAFALRGVVEMFRAYYHQSANNAKYPLWQFVVNLVILMFGVYIFAKPFITDQQLIMVATVAAFVCALLFLVLGFSVLAQDKKKN
;
A
#
# COMPACT_ATOMS: atom_id res chain seq x y z
N MET A 1 -20.29 1.07 -23.35
CA MET A 1 -19.03 1.63 -23.88
C MET A 1 -18.05 0.47 -24.14
N LYS A 2 -17.86 0.04 -25.39
CA LYS A 2 -16.93 -1.06 -25.74
C LYS A 2 -15.52 -0.47 -25.81
N ILE A 3 -14.69 -0.73 -24.79
CA ILE A 3 -13.27 -0.39 -24.83
C ILE A 3 -12.62 -1.29 -25.90
N LYS A 4 -12.09 -0.69 -26.97
CA LYS A 4 -11.27 -1.39 -27.97
C LYS A 4 -9.98 -1.83 -27.26
N ARG A 5 -9.89 -3.12 -26.91
CA ARG A 5 -8.66 -3.73 -26.37
C ARG A 5 -7.65 -3.94 -27.51
N PHE A 6 -6.41 -3.54 -27.29
CA PHE A 6 -5.32 -3.68 -28.25
C PHE A 6 -4.59 -5.00 -28.03
N LYS A 7 -4.08 -5.64 -29.10
CA LYS A 7 -3.27 -6.87 -29.02
C LYS A 7 -2.05 -6.75 -28.08
N GLY A 8 -1.55 -5.53 -27.87
CA GLY A 8 -0.47 -5.23 -26.91
C GLY A 8 -0.83 -5.50 -25.45
N ASP A 9 -2.12 -5.49 -25.09
CA ASP A 9 -2.58 -5.69 -23.71
C ASP A 9 -2.19 -7.08 -23.20
N THR A 10 -2.26 -8.11 -24.05
CA THR A 10 -1.92 -9.49 -23.70
C THR A 10 -0.44 -9.66 -23.36
N VAL A 11 0.44 -9.05 -24.16
CA VAL A 11 1.90 -9.11 -23.95
C VAL A 11 2.27 -8.42 -22.63
N ILE A 12 1.61 -7.30 -22.33
CA ILE A 12 1.79 -6.58 -21.06
C ILE A 12 1.43 -7.47 -19.86
N TYR A 13 0.29 -8.19 -19.90
CA TYR A 13 -0.10 -9.10 -18.81
C TYR A 13 0.92 -10.23 -18.59
N PHE A 14 1.47 -10.81 -19.66
CA PHE A 14 2.50 -11.84 -19.53
C PHE A 14 3.82 -11.28 -18.98
N ILE A 15 4.24 -10.08 -19.40
CA ILE A 15 5.43 -9.43 -18.85
C ILE A 15 5.25 -9.17 -17.35
N PHE A 16 4.09 -8.65 -16.92
CA PHE A 16 3.78 -8.45 -15.50
C PHE A 16 3.74 -9.77 -14.71
N ALA A 17 3.22 -10.84 -15.30
CA ALA A 17 3.23 -12.16 -14.67
C ALA A 17 4.66 -12.64 -14.40
N VAL A 18 5.55 -12.58 -15.40
CA VAL A 18 6.96 -12.98 -15.26
C VAL A 18 7.68 -12.12 -14.21
N LEU A 19 7.45 -10.80 -14.21
CA LEU A 19 7.99 -9.90 -13.20
C LEU A 19 7.49 -10.23 -11.78
N CYS A 20 6.20 -10.54 -11.62
CA CYS A 20 5.64 -10.93 -10.32
C CYS A 20 6.19 -12.27 -9.83
N VAL A 21 6.41 -13.25 -10.72
CA VAL A 21 7.08 -14.51 -10.38
C VAL A 21 8.53 -14.25 -9.95
N ALA A 22 9.28 -13.46 -10.72
CA ALA A 22 10.66 -13.12 -10.39
C ALA A 22 10.75 -12.41 -9.02
N LEU A 23 9.86 -11.45 -8.76
CA LEU A 23 9.74 -10.80 -7.45
C LEU A 23 9.44 -11.81 -6.34
N GLY A 24 8.49 -12.73 -6.56
CA GLY A 24 8.16 -13.79 -5.62
C GLY A 24 9.36 -14.68 -5.28
N VAL A 25 10.13 -15.11 -6.28
CA VAL A 25 11.32 -15.96 -6.07
C VAL A 25 12.40 -15.25 -5.28
N VAL A 26 12.69 -13.97 -5.59
CA VAL A 26 13.72 -13.20 -4.87
C VAL A 26 13.30 -12.89 -3.44
N LEU A 27 11.99 -12.72 -3.18
CA LEU A 27 11.46 -12.52 -1.84
C LEU A 27 11.53 -13.78 -0.95
N ILE A 28 11.79 -14.98 -1.47
CA ILE A 28 11.87 -16.17 -0.62
C ILE A 28 13.02 -16.03 0.39
N PRO A 29 12.76 -16.10 1.72
CA PRO A 29 13.79 -15.88 2.74
C PRO A 29 14.97 -16.86 2.67
N SER A 30 14.75 -18.06 2.13
CA SER A 30 15.77 -19.09 1.97
C SER A 30 16.62 -18.95 0.70
N VAL A 31 16.30 -18.00 -0.19
CA VAL A 31 16.97 -17.83 -1.49
C VAL A 31 17.90 -16.61 -1.48
N THR A 32 17.51 -15.49 -0.87
CA THR A 32 18.39 -14.30 -0.77
C THR A 32 18.18 -13.49 0.51
N ASP A 33 19.27 -12.92 1.05
CA ASP A 33 19.23 -11.90 2.11
C ASP A 33 18.64 -10.55 1.62
N LEU A 34 18.40 -10.42 0.31
CA LEU A 34 17.78 -9.25 -0.32
C LEU A 34 16.29 -9.10 0.04
N GLY A 35 15.65 -10.14 0.56
CA GLY A 35 14.22 -10.13 0.90
C GLY A 35 13.82 -8.98 1.83
N GLN A 36 14.64 -8.65 2.84
CA GLN A 36 14.35 -7.52 3.74
C GLN A 36 14.48 -6.17 3.05
N GLN A 37 15.47 -6.00 2.17
CA GLN A 37 15.66 -4.76 1.42
C GLN A 37 14.50 -4.53 0.46
N ILE A 38 14.08 -5.57 -0.27
CA ILE A 38 12.95 -5.51 -1.20
C ILE A 38 11.65 -5.26 -0.45
N LEU A 39 11.45 -5.85 0.73
CA LEU A 39 10.28 -5.59 1.55
C LEU A 39 10.21 -4.11 1.99
N ASN A 40 11.33 -3.51 2.41
CA ASN A 40 11.37 -2.09 2.74
C ASN A 40 11.08 -1.20 1.53
N VAL A 41 11.60 -1.54 0.34
CA VAL A 41 11.25 -0.87 -0.92
C VAL A 41 9.76 -0.98 -1.19
N LEU A 42 9.17 -2.17 -1.04
CA LEU A 42 7.77 -2.43 -1.35
C LEU A 42 6.85 -1.66 -0.40
N ILE A 43 7.17 -1.60 0.89
CA ILE A 43 6.47 -0.77 1.87
C ILE A 43 6.58 0.71 1.51
N ALA A 44 7.78 1.19 1.14
CA ALA A 44 7.98 2.57 0.73
C ALA A 44 7.15 2.92 -0.51
N ILE A 45 7.13 2.06 -1.53
CA ILE A 45 6.30 2.21 -2.73
C ILE A 45 4.82 2.22 -2.36
N ALA A 46 4.36 1.34 -1.46
CA ALA A 46 2.97 1.32 -1.02
C ALA A 46 2.58 2.65 -0.35
N ILE A 47 3.41 3.17 0.55
CA ILE A 47 3.17 4.47 1.20
C ILE A 47 3.18 5.62 0.18
N LEU A 48 4.13 5.64 -0.76
CA LEU A 48 4.20 6.66 -1.82
C LEU A 48 2.99 6.59 -2.76
N SER A 49 2.54 5.38 -3.11
CA SER A 49 1.36 5.19 -3.95
C SER A 49 0.10 5.74 -3.27
N TYR A 50 -0.01 5.59 -1.95
CA TYR A 50 -1.08 6.17 -1.15
C TYR A 50 -0.97 7.71 -1.10
N LEU A 51 0.24 8.25 -0.87
CA LEU A 51 0.50 9.69 -0.86
C LEU A 51 0.10 10.36 -2.17
N PHE A 52 0.65 9.91 -3.29
CA PHE A 52 0.42 10.53 -4.60
C PHE A 52 -0.93 10.14 -5.23
N GLY A 53 -1.40 8.92 -5.00
CA GLY A 53 -2.64 8.40 -5.59
C GLY A 53 -3.91 8.92 -4.91
N TYR A 54 -3.91 8.97 -3.57
CA TYR A 54 -5.08 9.35 -2.77
C TYR A 54 -4.89 10.69 -2.08
N LEU A 55 -3.78 10.88 -1.36
CA LEU A 55 -3.62 12.02 -0.45
C LEU A 55 -3.44 13.34 -1.19
N VAL A 56 -2.70 13.38 -2.31
CA VAL A 56 -2.58 14.57 -3.15
C VAL A 56 -3.92 15.02 -3.72
N LYS A 57 -4.75 14.07 -4.19
CA LYS A 57 -6.10 14.38 -4.70
C LYS A 57 -7.00 14.92 -3.59
N LYS A 58 -6.89 14.34 -2.39
CA LYS A 58 -7.64 14.78 -1.21
C LYS A 58 -7.21 16.18 -0.78
N LEU A 59 -5.90 16.44 -0.71
CA LEU A 59 -5.32 17.73 -0.35
C LEU A 59 -5.83 18.87 -1.24
N LYS A 60 -5.92 18.64 -2.56
CA LYS A 60 -6.46 19.61 -3.52
C LYS A 60 -7.94 19.95 -3.32
N ARG A 61 -8.72 19.06 -2.69
CA ARG A 61 -10.18 19.18 -2.54
C ARG A 61 -10.59 19.69 -1.15
N THR A 62 -9.75 19.46 -0.14
CA THR A 62 -10.02 19.86 1.25
C THR A 62 -9.71 21.33 1.49
N ARG A 63 -10.49 21.98 2.36
CA ARG A 63 -10.29 23.38 2.80
C ARG A 63 -10.17 23.48 4.31
N GLN A 64 -9.65 24.60 4.80
CA GLN A 64 -9.57 24.98 6.22
C GLN A 64 -8.85 23.92 7.09
N THR A 65 -9.34 23.61 8.28
CA THR A 65 -8.69 22.71 9.25
C THR A 65 -8.43 21.31 8.69
N ILE A 66 -9.33 20.80 7.84
CA ILE A 66 -9.17 19.48 7.20
C ILE A 66 -7.97 19.48 6.24
N PHE A 67 -7.67 20.60 5.59
CA PHE A 67 -6.48 20.74 4.74
C PHE A 67 -5.20 20.61 5.57
N ILE A 68 -5.11 21.29 6.72
CA ILE A 68 -3.94 21.23 7.62
C ILE A 68 -3.71 19.80 8.10
N LEU A 69 -4.75 19.10 8.57
CA LEU A 69 -4.66 17.69 8.95
C LEU A 69 -4.15 16.80 7.82
N THR A 70 -4.62 17.03 6.60
CA THR A 70 -4.20 16.26 5.41
C THR A 70 -2.75 16.57 5.03
N ALA A 71 -2.30 17.81 5.19
CA ALA A 71 -0.91 18.21 4.94
C ALA A 71 0.05 17.60 5.98
N VAL A 72 -0.35 17.57 7.26
CA VAL A 72 0.43 16.93 8.33
C VAL A 72 0.52 15.42 8.11
N GLU A 73 -0.60 14.76 7.76
CA GLU A 73 -0.62 13.35 7.37
C GLU A 73 0.35 13.06 6.22
N PHE A 74 0.33 13.92 5.20
CA PHE A 74 1.22 13.83 4.05
C PHE A 74 2.69 13.95 4.46
N GLY A 75 3.04 14.97 5.25
CA GLY A 75 4.41 15.20 5.70
C GLY A 75 4.97 14.05 6.54
N LEU A 76 4.17 13.53 7.49
CA LEU A 76 4.59 12.43 8.35
C LEU A 76 4.79 11.12 7.57
N LEU A 77 3.85 10.77 6.68
CA LEU A 77 3.98 9.57 5.85
C LEU A 77 5.11 9.70 4.82
N LEU A 78 5.35 10.91 4.29
CA LEU A 78 6.49 11.17 3.41
C LEU A 78 7.82 10.98 4.16
N LEU A 79 7.92 11.45 5.40
CA LEU A 79 9.12 11.28 6.21
C LEU A 79 9.39 9.80 6.51
N ILE A 80 8.34 9.01 6.78
CA ILE A 80 8.45 7.56 6.94
C ILE A 80 8.95 6.89 5.65
N ALA A 81 8.39 7.27 4.49
CA ALA A 81 8.82 6.73 3.20
C ALA A 81 10.28 7.10 2.88
N LEU A 82 10.70 8.34 3.16
CA LEU A 82 12.08 8.78 3.00
C LEU A 82 13.02 8.03 3.95
N GLY A 83 12.62 7.84 5.22
CA GLY A 83 13.39 7.05 6.18
C GLY A 83 13.62 5.61 5.71
N LEU A 84 12.59 4.97 5.14
CA LEU A 84 12.70 3.64 4.54
C LEU A 84 13.69 3.58 3.37
N ILE A 85 13.69 4.60 2.50
CA ILE A 85 14.62 4.68 1.36
C ILE A 85 16.04 4.94 1.85
N LEU A 86 16.24 5.89 2.76
CA LEU A 86 17.56 6.22 3.33
C LEU A 86 18.15 5.04 4.11
N SER A 87 17.30 4.18 4.68
CA SER A 87 17.75 2.96 5.36
C SER A 87 18.41 1.95 4.42
N GLN A 88 18.01 1.92 3.15
CA GLN A 88 18.65 1.06 2.15
C GLN A 88 20.09 1.49 1.82
N PHE A 89 20.37 2.79 1.91
CA PHE A 89 21.72 3.34 1.75
C PHE A 89 22.58 3.20 3.01
N LYS A 90 22.10 2.47 4.04
CA LYS A 90 22.75 2.31 5.35
C LYS A 90 23.03 3.61 6.09
N ILE A 91 22.35 4.71 5.73
CA ILE A 91 22.51 6.02 6.38
C ILE A 91 21.79 6.01 7.74
N ILE A 92 20.66 5.33 7.82
CA ILE A 92 19.82 5.21 9.01
C ILE A 92 19.44 3.73 9.19
N ASN A 93 19.64 3.15 10.37
CA ASN A 93 19.28 1.76 10.60
C ASN A 93 17.86 1.67 11.15
N ILE A 94 16.86 1.52 10.27
CA ILE A 94 15.46 1.35 10.68
C ILE A 94 15.13 -0.14 10.61
N THR A 95 15.03 -0.78 11.78
CA THR A 95 14.75 -2.21 11.89
C THR A 95 13.26 -2.48 12.11
N GLY A 96 12.67 -3.35 11.28
CA GLY A 96 11.30 -3.83 11.43
C GLY A 96 10.30 -3.20 10.46
N GLY A 97 10.20 -3.75 9.24
CA GLY A 97 9.24 -3.30 8.23
C GLY A 97 7.79 -3.41 8.72
N CYS A 98 7.48 -4.43 9.52
CA CYS A 98 6.16 -4.60 10.14
C CYS A 98 5.81 -3.42 11.08
N LYS A 99 6.78 -2.96 11.88
CA LYS A 99 6.57 -1.82 12.79
C LYS A 99 6.32 -0.53 12.01
N ILE A 100 7.04 -0.32 10.92
CA ILE A 100 6.90 0.88 10.07
C ILE A 100 5.52 0.92 9.42
N LEU A 101 5.02 -0.23 8.94
CA LEU A 101 3.64 -0.36 8.46
C LEU A 101 2.63 -0.06 9.57
N GLY A 102 2.83 -0.61 10.77
CA GLY A 102 1.98 -0.35 11.94
C GLY A 102 1.91 1.15 12.28
N LEU A 103 3.06 1.83 12.26
CA LEU A 103 3.16 3.27 12.48
C LEU A 103 2.39 4.07 11.42
N ALA A 104 2.51 3.70 10.14
CA ALA A 104 1.77 4.34 9.05
C ALA A 104 0.24 4.19 9.21
N PHE A 105 -0.23 2.99 9.58
CA PHE A 105 -1.65 2.76 9.87
C PHE A 105 -2.13 3.52 11.10
N ALA A 106 -1.33 3.57 12.17
CA ALA A 106 -1.66 4.33 13.37
C ALA A 106 -1.78 5.83 13.06
N LEU A 107 -0.82 6.40 12.34
CA LEU A 107 -0.85 7.81 11.94
C LEU A 107 -2.10 8.14 11.12
N ARG A 108 -2.44 7.30 10.12
CA ARG A 108 -3.67 7.45 9.35
C ARG A 108 -4.91 7.40 10.24
N GLY A 109 -4.97 6.43 11.15
CA GLY A 109 -6.07 6.29 12.11
C GLY A 109 -6.26 7.54 12.98
N VAL A 110 -5.16 8.08 13.53
CA VAL A 110 -5.19 9.31 14.34
C VAL A 110 -5.71 10.50 13.53
N VAL A 111 -5.19 10.74 12.32
CA VAL A 111 -5.61 11.87 11.50
C VAL A 111 -7.10 11.77 11.13
N GLU A 112 -7.60 10.58 10.80
CA GLU A 112 -9.01 10.41 10.48
C GLU A 112 -9.93 10.58 11.69
N MET A 113 -9.47 10.26 12.90
CA MET A 113 -10.21 10.57 14.13
C MET A 113 -10.39 12.08 14.33
N PHE A 114 -9.30 12.84 14.17
CA PHE A 114 -9.40 14.30 14.24
C PHE A 114 -10.28 14.85 13.11
N ARG A 115 -10.19 14.28 11.91
CA ARG A 115 -11.03 14.69 10.77
C ARG A 115 -12.51 14.45 11.05
N ALA A 116 -12.88 13.30 11.64
CA ALA A 116 -14.25 13.00 12.05
C ALA A 116 -14.77 14.02 13.08
N TYR A 117 -13.96 14.35 14.09
CA TYR A 117 -14.29 15.35 15.11
C TYR A 117 -14.57 16.73 14.50
N TYR A 118 -13.67 17.23 13.64
CA TYR A 118 -13.87 18.53 12.98
C TYR A 118 -15.04 18.54 12.00
N HIS A 119 -15.35 17.41 11.36
CA HIS A 119 -16.50 17.30 10.47
C HIS A 119 -17.83 17.44 11.22
N GLN A 120 -17.89 16.94 12.45
CA GLN A 120 -19.05 17.07 13.32
C GLN A 120 -19.21 18.50 13.87
N SER A 121 -18.09 19.14 14.24
CA SER A 121 -18.10 20.49 14.80
C SER A 121 -18.35 21.60 13.76
N ALA A 122 -17.92 21.44 12.50
CA ALA A 122 -17.94 22.53 11.52
C ALA A 122 -19.19 22.56 10.62
N ASN A 123 -19.81 21.40 10.33
CA ASN A 123 -20.82 21.31 9.26
C ASN A 123 -22.18 20.78 9.71
N ASN A 124 -22.38 20.41 10.99
CA ASN A 124 -23.58 19.70 11.50
C ASN A 124 -23.98 18.45 10.67
N ALA A 125 -23.10 18.00 9.79
CA ALA A 125 -23.30 16.84 8.94
C ALA A 125 -22.80 15.62 9.70
N LYS A 126 -23.67 14.61 9.85
CA LYS A 126 -23.34 13.38 10.56
C LYS A 126 -22.21 12.67 9.83
N TYR A 127 -21.04 12.60 10.47
CA TYR A 127 -20.00 11.70 10.04
C TYR A 127 -20.54 10.26 10.20
N PRO A 128 -20.50 9.42 9.15
CA PRO A 128 -21.07 8.09 9.21
C PRO A 128 -20.32 7.24 10.26
N LEU A 129 -21.07 6.73 11.22
CA LEU A 129 -20.54 6.01 12.39
C LEU A 129 -19.71 4.78 11.99
N TRP A 130 -20.09 4.11 10.89
CA TRP A 130 -19.31 3.01 10.32
C TRP A 130 -17.88 3.41 9.91
N GLN A 131 -17.70 4.59 9.29
CA GLN A 131 -16.36 5.07 8.90
C GLN A 131 -15.51 5.34 10.14
N PHE A 132 -16.12 5.86 11.20
CA PHE A 132 -15.44 6.12 12.46
C PHE A 132 -14.96 4.80 13.09
N VAL A 133 -15.84 3.79 13.18
CA VAL A 133 -15.49 2.47 13.74
C VAL A 133 -14.39 1.81 12.92
N VAL A 134 -14.45 1.84 11.59
CA VAL A 134 -13.40 1.29 10.72
C VAL A 134 -12.06 1.98 10.98
N ASN A 135 -12.04 3.31 11.07
CA ASN A 135 -10.81 4.05 11.36
C ASN A 135 -10.27 3.77 12.77
N LEU A 136 -11.15 3.49 13.74
CA LEU A 136 -10.77 3.11 15.10
C LEU A 136 -10.10 1.75 15.12
N VAL A 137 -10.66 0.79 14.39
CA VAL A 137 -10.07 -0.54 14.23
C VAL A 137 -8.71 -0.43 13.53
N ILE A 138 -8.59 0.40 12.49
CA ILE A 138 -7.30 0.63 11.81
C ILE A 138 -6.27 1.25 12.76
N LEU A 139 -6.67 2.22 13.59
CA LEU A 139 -5.81 2.82 14.59
C LEU A 139 -5.32 1.77 15.60
N MET A 140 -6.24 1.03 16.21
CA MET A 140 -5.92 0.00 17.20
C MET A 140 -5.03 -1.09 16.61
N PHE A 141 -5.31 -1.50 15.36
CA PHE A 141 -4.51 -2.49 14.64
C PHE A 141 -3.10 -1.95 14.33
N GLY A 142 -2.98 -0.70 13.90
CA GLY A 142 -1.69 -0.06 13.65
C GLY A 142 -0.83 0.06 14.91
N VAL A 143 -1.43 0.51 16.02
CA VAL A 143 -0.76 0.60 17.33
C VAL A 143 -0.34 -0.78 17.83
N TYR A 144 -1.20 -1.79 17.68
CA TYR A 144 -0.90 -3.16 18.05
C TYR A 144 0.30 -3.72 17.28
N ILE A 145 0.31 -3.58 15.95
CA ILE A 145 1.42 -4.01 15.09
C ILE A 145 2.71 -3.27 15.43
N PHE A 146 2.63 -1.98 15.73
CA PHE A 146 3.80 -1.17 16.09
C PHE A 146 4.41 -1.61 17.43
N ALA A 147 3.57 -1.79 18.46
CA ALA A 147 4.00 -2.11 19.82
C ALA A 147 4.48 -3.58 19.95
N LYS A 148 3.74 -4.52 19.35
CA LYS A 148 4.08 -5.93 19.34
C LYS A 148 3.86 -6.47 17.92
N PRO A 149 4.93 -6.56 17.08
CA PRO A 149 4.77 -7.07 15.73
C PRO A 149 4.22 -8.49 15.79
N PHE A 150 2.97 -8.66 15.35
CA PHE A 150 2.27 -9.93 15.30
C PHE A 150 2.96 -10.93 14.36
N ILE A 151 3.71 -10.39 13.39
CA ILE A 151 4.39 -11.11 12.31
C ILE A 151 5.87 -10.70 12.36
N THR A 152 6.79 -11.67 12.39
CA THR A 152 8.23 -11.37 12.24
C THR A 152 8.49 -10.87 10.82
N ASP A 153 9.52 -10.05 10.60
CA ASP A 153 9.82 -9.54 9.24
C ASP A 153 9.96 -10.69 8.22
N GLN A 154 10.47 -11.85 8.64
CA GLN A 154 10.54 -13.07 7.83
C GLN A 154 9.17 -13.63 7.42
N GLN A 155 8.20 -13.66 8.34
CA GLN A 155 6.84 -14.09 8.02
C GLN A 155 6.13 -13.06 7.12
N LEU A 156 6.41 -11.76 7.29
CA LEU A 156 5.87 -10.71 6.43
C LEU A 156 6.40 -10.83 5.00
N ILE A 157 7.69 -11.17 4.86
CA ILE A 157 8.31 -11.50 3.57
C ILE A 157 7.62 -12.71 2.91
N MET A 158 7.29 -13.76 3.67
CA MET A 158 6.55 -14.91 3.12
C MET A 158 5.14 -14.54 2.65
N VAL A 159 4.41 -13.73 3.42
CA VAL A 159 3.08 -13.24 3.00
C VAL A 159 3.18 -12.41 1.71
N ALA A 160 4.18 -11.52 1.63
CA ALA A 160 4.43 -10.75 0.42
C ALA A 160 4.81 -11.64 -0.78
N THR A 161 5.57 -12.70 -0.54
CA THR A 161 5.95 -13.71 -1.54
C THR A 161 4.70 -14.42 -2.09
N VAL A 162 3.85 -14.94 -1.20
CA VAL A 162 2.59 -15.60 -1.59
C VAL A 162 1.70 -14.63 -2.37
N ALA A 163 1.57 -13.38 -1.91
CA ALA A 163 0.80 -12.37 -2.62
C ALA A 163 1.36 -12.09 -4.02
N ALA A 164 2.68 -12.04 -4.19
CA ALA A 164 3.31 -11.87 -5.49
C ALA A 164 3.00 -13.03 -6.44
N PHE A 165 3.04 -14.28 -5.95
CA PHE A 165 2.65 -15.45 -6.74
C PHE A 165 1.17 -15.47 -7.10
N VAL A 166 0.28 -15.08 -6.19
CA VAL A 166 -1.16 -14.96 -6.48
C VAL A 166 -1.41 -13.88 -7.53
N CYS A 167 -0.76 -12.72 -7.44
CA CYS A 167 -0.82 -11.68 -8.46
C CYS A 167 -0.32 -12.19 -9.82
N ALA A 168 0.79 -12.94 -9.85
CA ALA A 168 1.30 -13.54 -11.08
C ALA A 168 0.28 -14.49 -11.73
N LEU A 169 -0.37 -15.34 -10.93
CA LEU A 169 -1.43 -16.24 -11.42
C LEU A 169 -2.63 -15.46 -11.96
N LEU A 170 -3.06 -14.40 -11.29
CA LEU A 170 -4.14 -13.53 -11.77
C LEU A 170 -3.78 -12.90 -13.11
N PHE A 171 -2.56 -12.38 -13.27
CA PHE A 171 -2.09 -11.82 -14.53
C PHE A 171 -2.01 -12.87 -15.65
N LEU A 172 -1.60 -14.11 -15.35
CA LEU A 172 -1.65 -15.21 -16.32
C LEU A 172 -3.08 -15.53 -16.75
N VAL A 173 -4.01 -15.69 -15.79
CA VAL A 173 -5.42 -15.99 -16.09
C VAL A 173 -6.04 -14.88 -16.92
N LEU A 174 -5.79 -13.62 -16.58
CA LEU A 174 -6.24 -12.47 -17.36
C LEU A 174 -5.62 -12.48 -18.77
N GLY A 175 -4.32 -12.72 -18.90
CA GLY A 175 -3.64 -12.86 -20.19
C GLY A 175 -4.25 -13.94 -21.08
N PHE A 176 -4.48 -15.14 -20.53
CA PHE A 176 -5.13 -16.24 -21.26
C PHE A 176 -6.59 -15.93 -21.62
N SER A 177 -7.35 -15.27 -20.73
CA SER A 177 -8.73 -14.89 -21.01
C SER A 177 -8.83 -13.90 -22.18
N VAL A 178 -7.88 -12.96 -22.28
CA VAL A 178 -7.80 -11.99 -23.38
C VAL A 178 -7.42 -12.68 -24.68
N LEU A 179 -6.43 -13.59 -24.64
CA LEU A 179 -6.02 -14.37 -25.80
C LEU A 179 -7.16 -15.25 -26.35
N ALA A 180 -7.95 -15.87 -25.46
CA ALA A 180 -9.09 -16.68 -25.83
C ALA A 180 -10.22 -15.86 -26.48
N GLN A 181 -10.42 -14.61 -26.03
CA GLN A 181 -11.39 -13.70 -26.64
C GLN A 181 -10.95 -13.18 -28.01
N ASP A 182 -9.65 -12.97 -28.22
CA ASP A 182 -9.10 -12.58 -29.53
C ASP A 182 -9.27 -13.71 -30.57
N LYS A 183 -9.06 -14.97 -30.15
CA LYS A 183 -9.31 -16.16 -30.99
C LYS A 183 -10.78 -16.38 -31.37
N LYS A 184 -11.73 -15.97 -30.54
CA LYS A 184 -13.19 -16.11 -30.82
C LYS A 184 -13.72 -15.05 -31.77
N LYS A 185 -12.94 -14.01 -32.06
CA LYS A 185 -13.35 -12.83 -32.82
C LYS A 185 -12.84 -12.83 -34.26
N ASN A 186 -11.85 -13.68 -34.55
CA ASN A 186 -11.41 -14.08 -35.89
C ASN A 186 -12.11 -15.37 -36.31
#